data_AF-A0A2P7B1R9-F1
#
_entry.id   AF-A0A2P7B1R9-F1
#
_cell.length_a   1.000
_cell.length_b   1.000
_cell.length_c   1.000
_cell.angle_alpha   90.00
_cell.angle_beta   90.00
_cell.angle_gamma   90.00
#
_symmetry.space_group_name_H-M   'P 1'
#
loop_
_entity.id
_entity.type
_entity.pdbx_description
1 polymer ?
#
loop_
_entity_poly.entity_id
_entity_poly.type
_entity_poly.pdbx_seq_one_letter_code
_entity_poly.pdbx_strand_id
1 'polypeptide(L)' 'MRERQVKLFRNGRNQAVRIPVEFEMPGDTAIMHREGNRLIIEPVKRQTLSEVLASLEPLDEDFPDISDDDLLPLDDVDL' A
#
# COMPACT_ATOMS: atom_id res chain seq x y z
N MET A 1 -3.10 7.43 -26.61
CA MET A 1 -2.94 6.09 -26.02
C MET A 1 -1.63 5.52 -26.53
N ARG A 2 -0.77 4.99 -25.64
CA ARG A 2 0.43 4.25 -26.04
C ARG A 2 0.09 2.77 -25.95
N GLU A 3 0.28 2.04 -27.03
CA GLU A 3 0.05 0.61 -27.09
C GLU A 3 1.35 -0.09 -27.50
N ARG A 4 1.63 -1.22 -26.87
CA ARG A 4 2.75 -2.08 -27.26
C ARG A 4 2.29 -3.52 -27.29
N GLN A 5 2.55 -4.19 -28.40
CA GLN A 5 2.36 -5.63 -28.48
C GLN A 5 3.40 -6.33 -27.62
N VAL A 6 2.94 -7.13 -26.68
CA VAL A 6 3.77 -7.90 -25.75
C VAL A 6 3.49 -9.39 -25.92
N LYS A 7 4.50 -10.22 -25.67
CA LYS A 7 4.36 -11.68 -25.71
C LYS A 7 3.92 -12.20 -24.34
N LEU A 8 2.88 -13.01 -24.32
CA LEU A 8 2.48 -13.80 -23.16
C LEU A 8 3.43 -14.99 -23.02
N PHE A 9 3.76 -15.35 -21.79
CA PHE A 9 4.60 -16.51 -21.48
C PHE A 9 4.09 -17.23 -20.23
N ARG A 10 4.73 -18.33 -19.87
CA ARG A 10 4.40 -19.12 -18.68
C ARG A 10 5.46 -18.89 -17.61
N ASN A 11 5.01 -18.61 -16.38
CA ASN A 11 5.83 -18.65 -15.18
C ASN A 11 5.27 -19.77 -14.29
N GLY A 12 5.86 -20.96 -14.39
CA GLY A 12 5.32 -22.18 -13.82
C GLY A 12 3.90 -22.48 -14.33
N ARG A 13 2.93 -22.55 -13.41
CA ARG A 13 1.50 -22.79 -13.73
C ARG A 13 0.75 -21.53 -14.15
N ASN A 14 1.38 -20.35 -14.04
CA ASN A 14 0.73 -19.06 -14.27
C ASN A 14 1.06 -18.52 -15.66
N GLN A 15 0.11 -17.79 -16.25
CA GLN A 15 0.39 -16.95 -17.42
C GLN A 15 0.95 -15.61 -16.92
N ALA A 16 1.97 -15.11 -17.62
CA ALA A 16 2.64 -13.86 -17.26
C ALA A 16 2.89 -13.02 -18.52
N VAL A 17 3.03 -11.71 -18.29
CA VAL A 17 3.42 -10.73 -19.30
C VAL A 17 4.53 -9.86 -18.71
N ARG A 18 5.53 -9.51 -19.52
CA ARG A 18 6.56 -8.56 -19.09
C ARG A 18 6.00 -7.17 -19.29
N ILE A 19 6.02 -6.35 -18.25
CA ILE A 19 5.64 -4.94 -18.32
C ILE A 19 6.86 -4.17 -18.86
N PRO A 20 6.77 -3.56 -20.05
CA PRO A 20 7.84 -2.71 -20.57
C PRO A 20 8.05 -1.49 -19.67
N VAL A 21 9.27 -0.95 -19.64
CA VAL A 21 9.68 0.16 -18.75
C VAL A 21 8.78 1.39 -18.91
N GLU A 22 8.29 1.67 -20.12
CA GLU A 22 7.38 2.80 -20.38
C GLU A 22 5.97 2.62 -19.78
N PHE A 23 5.63 1.43 -19.29
CA PHE A 23 4.37 1.10 -18.61
C PHE A 23 4.59 0.67 -17.15
N GLU A 24 5.77 0.89 -16.59
CA GLU A 24 6.07 0.56 -15.21
C GLU A 24 5.14 1.31 -14.24
N MET A 25 4.61 0.59 -13.26
CA MET A 25 3.71 1.13 -12.24
C MET A 25 4.48 1.38 -10.94
N PRO A 26 4.06 2.37 -10.13
CA PRO A 26 4.66 2.58 -8.82
C PRO A 26 4.37 1.41 -7.88
N GLY A 27 5.35 1.07 -7.04
CA GLY A 27 5.24 0.05 -6.01
C GLY A 27 5.53 -1.37 -6.49
N ASP A 28 5.26 -2.34 -5.62
CA ASP A 28 5.52 -3.78 -5.82
C ASP A 28 4.24 -4.62 -5.98
N THR A 29 3.08 -3.98 -5.84
CA THR A 29 1.77 -4.63 -5.84
C THR A 29 0.77 -3.86 -6.71
N ALA A 30 -0.05 -4.62 -7.42
CA ALA A 30 -1.09 -4.11 -8.29
C ALA A 30 -2.36 -4.95 -8.15
N ILE A 31 -3.51 -4.32 -8.34
CA ILE A 31 -4.80 -4.97 -8.46
C ILE A 31 -5.02 -5.33 -9.92
N MET A 32 -5.53 -6.53 -10.16
CA MET A 32 -5.86 -7.01 -11.49
C MET A 32 -7.33 -7.43 -11.52
N HIS A 33 -8.09 -6.86 -12.45
CA HIS A 33 -9.49 -7.22 -12.66
C HIS A 33 -9.80 -7.34 -14.16
N ARG A 34 -10.92 -8.00 -14.49
CA ARG A 34 -11.31 -8.31 -15.86
C ARG A 34 -12.63 -7.63 -16.20
N GLU A 35 -12.63 -6.88 -17.30
CA GLU A 35 -13.82 -6.26 -17.87
C GLU A 35 -14.04 -6.80 -19.28
N GLY A 36 -14.96 -7.76 -19.41
CA GLY A 36 -15.18 -8.49 -20.66
C GLY A 36 -13.90 -9.14 -21.17
N ASN A 37 -13.40 -8.64 -22.31
CA ASN A 37 -12.17 -9.13 -22.96
C ASN A 37 -10.91 -8.34 -22.58
N ARG A 38 -11.00 -7.41 -21.63
CA ARG A 38 -9.89 -6.57 -21.18
C ARG A 38 -9.41 -7.05 -19.81
N LEU A 39 -8.09 -7.13 -19.65
CA LEU A 39 -7.44 -7.28 -18.35
C LEU A 39 -6.93 -5.91 -17.95
N ILE A 40 -7.42 -5.39 -16.82
CA ILE A 40 -7.07 -4.09 -16.29
C ILE A 40 -6.17 -4.32 -15.09
N ILE A 41 -5.05 -3.61 -15.04
CA ILE A 41 -4.08 -3.68 -13.96
C ILE A 41 -3.85 -2.26 -13.46
N GLU A 42 -3.99 -2.04 -12.16
CA GLU A 42 -3.83 -0.74 -11.51
C GLU A 42 -2.92 -0.84 -10.27
N PRO A 43 -2.08 0.16 -9.98
CA PRO A 43 -1.22 0.12 -8.81
C PRO A 43 -2.05 0.15 -7.52
N VAL A 44 -1.59 -0.55 -6.49
CA VAL A 44 -2.16 -0.40 -5.15
C VAL A 44 -1.73 0.96 -4.61
N LYS A 45 -2.68 1.87 -4.41
CA LYS A 45 -2.43 3.12 -3.68
C LYS A 45 -2.25 2.79 -2.20
N ARG A 46 -1.00 2.78 -1.74
CA ARG A 46 -0.71 2.85 -0.30
C ARG A 46 -0.80 4.31 0.11
N GLN A 47 -1.66 4.62 1.07
CA GLN A 47 -1.64 5.93 1.67
C GLN A 47 -0.31 6.12 2.40
N THR A 48 0.32 7.26 2.22
CA THR A 48 1.46 7.67 3.03
C THR A 48 1.01 7.87 4.48
N LEU A 49 1.92 7.74 5.45
CA LEU A 49 1.59 8.04 6.85
C LEU A 49 0.99 9.45 7.00
N SER A 50 1.50 10.42 6.24
CA SER A 50 0.96 11.78 6.19
C SER A 50 -0.47 11.85 5.64
N GLU A 51 -0.79 11.08 4.59
CA GLU A 51 -2.15 11.03 4.04
C GLU A 51 -3.12 10.38 5.03
N VAL A 52 -2.67 9.35 5.74
CA VAL A 52 -3.47 8.71 6.80
C VAL A 52 -3.74 9.71 7.93
N LEU A 53 -2.70 10.36 8.46
CA LEU A 53 -2.83 11.34 9.54
C LEU A 53 -3.74 12.52 9.15
N ALA A 54 -3.63 13.00 7.91
CA ALA A 54 -4.50 14.06 7.39
C ALA A 54 -5.96 13.62 7.21
N SER A 55 -6.22 12.31 7.14
CA SER A 55 -7.58 11.74 7.04
C SER A 55 -8.23 11.41 8.38
N LEU A 56 -7.50 11.55 9.50
CA LEU A 56 -8.05 11.28 10.83
C LEU A 56 -8.96 12.42 11.28
N GLU A 57 -10.15 12.07 11.76
CA GLU A 57 -11.06 13.00 12.42
C GLU A 57 -10.68 13.14 13.91
N PRO A 58 -10.98 14.29 14.55
CA PRO A 58 -10.83 14.43 15.99
C PRO A 58 -11.64 13.36 16.73
N LEU A 59 -11.06 12.82 17.80
CA LEU A 59 -11.78 11.96 18.73
C LEU A 59 -12.66 12.82 19.65
N ASP A 60 -13.95 12.52 19.72
CA ASP A 60 -14.89 13.08 20.71
C ASP A 60 -14.85 12.26 22.02
N GLU A 61 -13.64 11.95 22.48
CA GLU A 61 -13.39 11.18 23.70
C GLU A 61 -12.28 11.86 24.50
N ASP A 62 -12.54 12.07 25.79
CA ASP A 62 -11.50 12.50 26.70
C ASP A 62 -10.53 11.35 26.97
N PHE A 63 -9.25 11.69 27.13
CA PHE A 63 -8.28 10.71 27.61
C PHE A 63 -8.71 10.22 29.01
N PRO A 64 -8.71 8.90 29.26
CA PRO A 64 -8.99 8.38 30.59
C PRO A 64 -7.94 8.86 31.59
N ASP A 65 -8.35 9.08 32.83
CA ASP A 65 -7.44 9.34 33.94
C ASP A 65 -6.75 8.01 34.33
N ILE A 66 -5.53 7.83 33.85
CA ILE A 66 -4.69 6.64 34.12
C ILE A 66 -3.67 7.04 35.18
N SER A 67 -3.64 6.30 36.29
CA SER A 67 -2.64 6.47 37.34
C SER A 67 -1.31 5.82 36.95
N ASP A 68 -0.20 6.48 37.29
CA ASP A 68 1.16 5.96 37.08
C ASP A 68 1.60 4.93 38.14
N ASP A 69 0.72 4.59 39.10
CA ASP A 69 1.03 3.78 40.29
C ASP A 69 1.59 2.38 39.96
N ASP A 70 1.21 1.81 38.82
CA ASP A 70 1.65 0.49 38.35
C ASP A 70 2.72 0.56 37.25
N LEU A 71 3.23 1.75 36.92
CA LEU A 71 4.26 1.90 35.90
C LEU A 71 5.63 1.47 36.41
N LEU A 72 6.41 0.88 35.50
CA LEU A 72 7.83 0.63 35.74
C LEU A 72 8.58 1.97 35.80
N PRO A 73 9.72 2.02 36.53
CA PRO A 73 10.60 3.18 36.50
C PRO A 73 11.05 3.48 35.06
N LEU A 74 11.24 4.76 34.75
CA LEU A 74 11.73 5.19 33.43
C LEU A 74 13.12 4.60 33.15
N ASP A 75 13.37 4.29 31.89
CA ASP A 75 14.71 3.94 31.43
C ASP A 75 15.64 5.16 31.56
N ASP A 76 16.93 4.90 31.81
CA ASP A 76 17.96 5.93 31.80
C ASP A 76 18.08 6.56 30.40
N VAL A 77 18.28 7.87 30.35
CA VAL A 77 18.49 8.60 29.10
C VAL A 77 19.98 8.60 28.75
N ASP A 78 20.36 7.87 27.71
CA ASP A 78 21.69 7.99 27.09
C ASP A 78 21.72 9.22 26.16
N LEU A 79 22.39 10.29 26.60
CA LEU A 79 22.64 11.52 25.84
C LEU A 79 24.03 11.54 25.18
#